data_AF-A0AAV5JQT8-F1
#
_entry.id   AF-A0AAV5JQT8-F1
#
_cell.length_a   1.000
_cell.length_b   1.000
_cell.length_c   1.000
_cell.angle_alpha   90.00
_cell.angle_beta   90.00
_cell.angle_gamma   90.00
#
_symmetry.space_group_name_H-M   'P 1'
#
loop_
_entity.id
_entity.type
_entity.pdbx_description
1 polymer ?
#
loop_
_entity_poly.entity_id
_entity_poly.type
_entity_poly.pdbx_seq_one_letter_code
_entity_poly.pdbx_strand_id
1 'polypeptide(L)'
;MRAGLRLCRELGFTRVIAEMDSLMAVRFVNERREPDNLAAALLSDIRDLMAQFESCMLQHVLREGNAAADFLASLGHTSPPGLSILDSPPTGLRPILLGDQMGASSLRL
;
A
#
# COMPACT_ATOMS: atom_id res chain seq x y z
N MET A 1 3.12 1.49 0.56
CA MET A 1 3.28 1.57 -0.91
C MET A 1 4.71 1.25 -1.39
N ARG A 2 5.68 2.18 -1.33
CA ARG A 2 7.06 1.96 -1.86
C ARG A 2 7.73 0.66 -1.39
N ALA A 3 7.70 0.39 -0.09
CA ALA A 3 8.27 -0.84 0.48
C ALA A 3 7.54 -2.10 -0.01
N GLY A 4 6.20 -2.05 -0.12
CA GLY A 4 5.39 -3.15 -0.64
C GLY A 4 5.72 -3.48 -2.10
N LEU A 5 5.88 -2.47 -2.98
CA LEU A 5 6.30 -2.70 -4.36
C LEU A 5 7.70 -3.34 -4.45
N ARG A 6 8.65 -2.89 -3.64
CA ARG A 6 9.99 -3.52 -3.61
C ARG A 6 9.91 -4.99 -3.21
N LEU A 7 9.15 -5.29 -2.15
CA LEU A 7 8.94 -6.65 -1.70
C LEU A 7 8.27 -7.51 -2.77
N CYS A 8 7.23 -7.01 -3.45
CA CYS A 8 6.58 -7.75 -4.54
C CYS A 8 7.58 -8.14 -5.64
N ARG A 9 8.48 -7.23 -6.01
CA ARG A 9 9.52 -7.48 -7.01
C ARG A 9 10.55 -8.50 -6.51
N GLU A 10 10.99 -8.39 -5.26
CA GLU A 10 11.91 -9.34 -4.62
C GLU A 10 11.32 -10.75 -4.55
N LEU A 11 10.00 -10.85 -4.38
CA LEU A 11 9.24 -12.11 -4.40
C LEU A 11 8.92 -12.62 -5.82
N GLY A 12 9.29 -11.88 -6.88
CA GLY A 12 9.11 -12.29 -8.27
C GLY A 12 7.70 -12.07 -8.84
N PHE A 13 6.84 -11.28 -8.18
CA PHE A 13 5.55 -10.91 -8.76
C PHE A 13 5.74 -9.96 -9.95
N THR A 14 5.10 -10.26 -11.08
CA THR A 14 5.20 -9.46 -12.32
C THR A 14 3.96 -8.63 -12.61
N ARG A 15 2.80 -9.00 -12.03
CA ARG A 15 1.51 -8.35 -12.22
C ARG A 15 0.92 -7.97 -10.86
N VAL A 16 0.80 -6.67 -10.58
CA VAL A 16 0.44 -6.15 -9.27
C VAL A 16 -0.72 -5.16 -9.37
N ILE A 17 -1.68 -5.28 -8.46
CA ILE A 17 -2.62 -4.21 -8.15
C ILE A 17 -2.19 -3.64 -6.81
N ALA A 18 -1.89 -2.35 -6.79
CA ALA A 18 -1.57 -1.62 -5.60
C ALA A 18 -2.74 -0.72 -5.20
N GLU A 19 -3.02 -0.68 -3.91
CA GLU A 19 -4.16 0.02 -3.35
C GLU A 19 -3.70 1.10 -2.38
N MET A 20 -4.38 2.24 -2.40
CA MET A 20 -4.11 3.37 -1.52
C MET A 20 -5.39 4.10 -1.17
N ASP A 21 -5.51 4.56 0.06
CA ASP A 21 -6.66 5.33 0.58
C ASP A 21 -6.55 6.85 0.36
N SER A 22 -5.40 7.33 -0.10
CA SER A 22 -5.20 8.72 -0.48
C SER A 22 -5.53 8.93 -1.96
N LEU A 23 -6.76 9.37 -2.24
CA LEU A 23 -7.20 9.70 -3.60
C LEU A 23 -6.25 10.70 -4.29
N MET A 24 -5.74 11.68 -3.55
CA MET A 24 -4.80 12.66 -4.08
C MET A 24 -3.48 12.02 -4.53
N ALA A 25 -2.91 11.13 -3.72
CA ALA A 25 -1.68 10.44 -4.09
C ALA A 25 -1.91 9.50 -5.29
N VAL A 26 -3.04 8.79 -5.35
CA VAL A 26 -3.42 7.99 -6.53
C VAL A 26 -3.49 8.85 -7.79
N ARG A 27 -4.14 10.03 -7.72
CA ARG A 27 -4.19 10.97 -8.84
C ARG A 27 -2.81 11.47 -9.24
N PHE A 28 -1.98 11.89 -8.29
CA PHE A 28 -0.62 12.34 -8.60
C PHE A 28 0.19 11.27 -9.34
N VAL A 29 0.14 10.02 -8.87
CA VAL A 29 0.86 8.91 -9.52
C VAL A 29 0.32 8.66 -10.93
N ASN A 30 -1.00 8.44 -11.07
CA ASN A 30 -1.62 8.05 -12.33
C ASN A 30 -1.62 9.15 -13.39
N GLU A 31 -1.84 10.41 -12.99
CA GLU A 31 -1.84 11.57 -13.89
C GLU A 31 -0.44 12.14 -14.15
N ARG A 32 0.60 11.54 -13.56
CA ARG A 32 2.01 12.02 -13.62
C ARG A 32 2.15 13.50 -13.23
N ARG A 33 1.38 13.92 -12.23
CA ARG A 33 1.46 15.26 -11.64
C ARG A 33 2.32 15.19 -10.39
N GLU A 34 3.26 16.13 -10.26
CA GLU A 34 4.06 16.25 -9.05
C GLU A 34 3.53 17.39 -8.18
N PRO A 35 3.45 17.20 -6.86
CA PRO A 35 3.26 18.30 -5.93
C PRO A 35 4.56 19.10 -5.77
N ASP A 36 4.47 20.41 -5.52
CA ASP A 36 5.64 21.27 -5.27
C ASP A 36 6.22 21.10 -3.85
N ASN A 37 6.38 19.86 -3.39
CA ASN A 37 6.84 19.56 -2.05
C ASN A 37 7.67 18.26 -1.99
N LEU A 38 8.11 17.90 -0.77
CA LEU A 38 8.95 16.73 -0.51
C LEU A 38 8.34 15.40 -1.01
N ALA A 39 7.02 15.33 -1.22
CA ALA A 39 6.38 14.13 -1.72
C ALA A 39 6.65 13.87 -3.22
N ALA A 40 7.09 14.86 -4.00
CA ALA A 40 7.41 14.67 -5.42
C ALA A 40 8.44 13.55 -5.65
N ALA A 41 9.53 13.57 -4.89
CA ALA A 41 10.56 12.54 -4.98
C ALA A 41 10.02 11.14 -4.65
N LEU A 42 9.14 11.04 -3.64
CA LEU A 42 8.51 9.78 -3.27
C LEU A 42 7.56 9.27 -4.37
N LEU A 43 6.79 10.16 -4.98
CA LEU A 43 5.85 9.83 -6.05
C LEU A 43 6.59 9.41 -7.32
N SER A 44 7.67 10.10 -7.68
CA SER A 44 8.59 9.70 -8.74
C SER A 44 9.14 8.30 -8.49
N ASP A 45 9.70 8.05 -7.31
CA ASP A 45 10.21 6.73 -6.91
C ASP A 45 9.14 5.63 -7.02
N ILE A 46 7.89 5.93 -6.66
CA ILE A 46 6.78 4.97 -6.79
C ILE A 46 6.50 4.68 -8.27
N ARG A 47 6.45 5.70 -9.13
CA ARG A 47 6.24 5.49 -10.57
C ARG A 47 7.36 4.66 -11.20
N ASP A 48 8.61 4.94 -10.84
CA ASP A 48 9.78 4.20 -11.32
C ASP A 48 9.76 2.74 -10.86
N LEU A 49 9.28 2.47 -9.65
CA LEU A 49 9.08 1.10 -9.17
C LEU A 49 7.94 0.40 -9.90
N MET A 50 6.81 1.09 -10.12
CA MET A 50 5.67 0.52 -10.84
C MET A 50 6.02 0.16 -12.29
N ALA A 51 6.89 0.94 -12.94
CA ALA A 51 7.35 0.71 -14.31
C ALA A 51 8.23 -0.55 -14.48
N GLN A 52 8.67 -1.17 -13.38
CA GLN A 52 9.51 -2.38 -13.40
C GLN A 52 8.72 -3.68 -13.42
N PHE A 53 7.40 -3.60 -13.26
CA PHE A 53 6.49 -4.73 -13.41
C PHE A 53 6.01 -4.85 -14.86
N GLU A 54 5.67 -6.05 -15.30
CA GLU A 54 4.97 -6.24 -16.58
C GLU A 54 3.62 -5.51 -16.57
N SER A 55 2.95 -5.51 -15.41
CA SER A 55 1.72 -4.76 -15.19
C SER A 55 1.63 -4.31 -13.74
N CYS A 56 1.50 -3.02 -13.50
CA CYS A 56 1.19 -2.48 -12.18
C CYS A 56 0.07 -1.44 -12.29
N MET A 57 -1.06 -1.69 -11.63
CA MET A 57 -2.16 -0.72 -11.54
C MET A 57 -2.19 -0.14 -10.13
N LEU A 58 -2.36 1.18 -10.01
CA LEU A 58 -2.66 1.82 -8.74
C LEU A 58 -4.12 2.26 -8.71
N GLN A 59 -4.87 1.78 -7.74
CA GLN A 59 -6.27 2.13 -7.53
C GLN A 59 -6.52 2.72 -6.14
N HIS A 60 -7.57 3.53 -6.06
CA HIS A 60 -8.04 4.08 -4.80
C HIS A 60 -8.99 3.10 -4.11
N VAL A 61 -8.79 2.91 -2.82
CA VAL A 61 -9.71 2.18 -1.94
C VAL A 61 -10.20 3.10 -0.82
N LEU A 62 -11.34 2.79 -0.22
CA LEU A 62 -11.76 3.49 0.99
C LEU A 62 -10.82 3.14 2.15
N ARG A 63 -10.77 3.99 3.18
CA ARG A 63 -9.90 3.78 4.35
C ARG A 63 -10.13 2.41 5.01
N GLU A 64 -11.36 1.92 4.99
CA GLU A 64 -11.72 0.62 5.56
C GLU A 64 -11.18 -0.55 4.75
N GLY A 65 -11.08 -0.42 3.42
CA GLY A 65 -10.37 -1.37 2.57
C GLY A 65 -8.85 -1.33 2.78
N ASN A 66 -8.32 -0.21 3.29
CA ASN A 66 -6.90 -0.06 3.62
C ASN A 66 -6.56 -0.40 5.09
N ALA A 67 -7.50 -0.94 5.86
CA ALA A 67 -7.35 -1.17 7.30
C ALA A 67 -6.16 -2.08 7.65
N ALA A 68 -5.86 -3.07 6.80
CA ALA A 68 -4.71 -3.96 7.01
C ALA A 68 -3.38 -3.20 6.93
N ALA A 69 -3.24 -2.31 5.93
CA ALA A 69 -2.05 -1.50 5.76
C ALA A 69 -1.92 -0.45 6.88
N ASP A 70 -3.03 0.17 7.30
CA ASP A 70 -3.07 1.13 8.41
C ASP A 70 -2.67 0.48 9.74
N PHE A 71 -3.16 -0.73 10.02
CA PHE A 71 -2.76 -1.52 11.17
C PHE A 71 -1.26 -1.82 11.17
N LEU A 72 -0.72 -2.27 10.04
CA LEU A 72 0.70 -2.58 9.91
C LEU A 72 1.59 -1.33 10.02
N ALA A 73 1.17 -0.21 9.43
CA ALA A 73 1.86 1.06 9.56
C ALA A 73 1.87 1.53 11.03
N SER A 74 0.73 1.41 11.73
CA SER A 74 0.60 1.72 13.15
C SER A 74 1.52 0.84 14.01
N LEU A 75 1.57 -0.46 13.75
CA LEU A 75 2.49 -1.39 14.42
C LEU A 75 3.97 -1.04 14.17
N GLY A 76 4.29 -0.53 12.98
CA GLY A 76 5.63 -0.07 12.63
C GLY A 76 6.13 1.10 13.50
N HIS A 77 5.24 1.96 14.01
CA HIS A 77 5.63 3.11 14.84
C HIS A 77 6.27 2.70 16.18
N THR A 78 5.93 1.52 16.69
CA THR A 78 6.50 0.98 17.95
C THR A 78 7.62 -0.03 17.69
N SER A 79 7.94 -0.29 16.42
CA SER A 79 8.98 -1.25 16.00
C SER A 79 10.32 -0.55 15.78
N PRO A 80 11.44 -1.28 15.80
CA PRO A 80 12.74 -0.73 15.45
C PRO A 80 12.75 -0.10 14.04
N PRO A 81 13.57 0.93 13.79
CA PRO A 81 13.68 1.55 12.48
C PRO A 81 14.06 0.51 11.40
N GLY A 82 13.37 0.55 10.26
CA GLY A 82 13.65 -0.32 9.12
C GLY A 82 12.40 -0.98 8.54
N LEU A 83 12.61 -1.97 7.67
CA LEU A 83 11.56 -2.82 7.12
C LEU A 83 11.55 -4.16 7.85
N SER A 84 10.43 -4.50 8.49
CA SER A 84 10.20 -5.82 9.05
C SER A 84 9.24 -6.60 8.16
N ILE A 85 9.69 -7.76 7.66
CA ILE A 85 8.85 -8.69 6.91
C ILE A 85 8.39 -9.77 7.88
N LEU A 86 7.09 -10.02 7.92
CA LEU A 86 6.48 -10.97 8.84
C LEU A 86 6.02 -12.19 8.05
N ASP A 87 6.50 -13.38 8.42
CA ASP A 87 6.12 -14.64 7.77
C ASP A 87 4.69 -15.08 8.10
N SER A 88 4.08 -14.50 9.15
CA SER A 88 2.71 -14.76 9.55
C SER A 88 2.01 -13.50 10.06
N PRO A 89 0.67 -13.38 9.90
CA PRO A 89 -0.05 -12.19 10.30
C PRO A 89 -0.08 -12.04 11.83
N PRO A 90 0.23 -10.84 12.37
CA PRO A 90 0.06 -10.54 13.80
C PRO A 90 -1.36 -10.82 14.28
N THR A 91 -1.52 -11.18 15.55
CA THR A 91 -2.84 -11.52 16.13
C THR A 91 -3.88 -10.43 15.90
N GLY A 92 -3.51 -9.15 16.03
CA GLY A 92 -4.42 -8.01 15.80
C GLY A 92 -4.82 -7.78 14.34
N LEU A 93 -4.07 -8.33 13.38
CA LEU A 93 -4.38 -8.21 11.95
C LEU A 93 -5.41 -9.26 11.49
N ARG A 94 -5.48 -10.40 12.17
CA ARG A 94 -6.35 -11.54 11.77
C ARG A 94 -7.83 -11.17 11.60
N PRO A 95 -8.47 -10.40 12.50
CA PRO A 95 -9.86 -10.02 12.33
C PRO A 95 -10.09 -9.14 11.08
N ILE A 96 -9.13 -8.29 10.74
CA ILE A 96 -9.19 -7.42 9.55
C ILE A 96 -9.16 -8.28 8.29
N LEU A 97 -8.24 -9.25 8.22
CA LEU A 97 -8.12 -10.18 7.09
C LEU A 97 -9.37 -11.05 6.92
N LEU A 98 -9.96 -11.52 8.02
CA LEU A 98 -11.22 -12.27 7.98
C LEU A 98 -12.37 -11.41 7.45
N GLY A 99 -12.45 -10.14 7.88
CA GLY A 99 -13.44 -9.20 7.38
C GLY A 99 -13.31 -8.95 5.87
N ASP A 100 -12.08 -8.73 5.41
CA ASP A 100 -11.77 -8.52 3.99
C ASP A 100 -12.12 -9.75 3.13
N GLN A 101 -11.76 -10.95 3.59
CA GLN A 101 -12.11 -12.22 2.92
C GLN A 101 -13.63 -12.39 2.76
N MET A 102 -14.42 -11.92 3.72
CA MET A 102 -15.88 -11.99 3.68
C MET A 102 -16.53 -10.88 2.84
N GLY A 103 -15.74 -9.99 2.23
CA GLY A 103 -16.24 -8.82 1.50
C GLY A 103 -16.93 -7.81 2.42
N ALA A 104 -16.62 -7.82 3.71
CA ALA A 104 -17.23 -6.94 4.68
C ALA A 104 -16.69 -5.51 4.51
N SER A 105 -17.32 -4.74 3.63
CA SER A 105 -17.18 -3.28 3.60
C SER A 105 -17.73 -2.71 4.90
N SER A 106 -16.88 -2.45 5.88
CA SER A 106 -17.29 -1.67 7.07
C SER A 106 -17.55 -0.24 6.63
N LEU A 107 -18.76 0.08 6.14
CA LEU A 107 -19.23 1.46 6.09
C LEU A 107 -19.29 1.98 7.52
N ARG A 108 -18.35 2.84 7.91
CA ARG A 108 -18.55 3.66 9.11
C ARG A 108 -19.45 4.83 8.73
N LEU A 109 -20.72 4.74 9.15
CA LEU A 109 -21.64 5.88 9.25
C LEU A 109 -21.10 6.91 10.24
#